data_AF-A0A2D7ICF2-F1
#
_entry.id   AF-A0A2D7ICF2-F1
#
_cell.length_a   1.000
_cell.length_b   1.000
_cell.length_c   1.000
_cell.angle_alpha   90.00
_cell.angle_beta   90.00
_cell.angle_gamma   90.00
#
_symmetry.space_group_name_H-M   'P 1'
#
loop_
_entity.id
_entity.type
_entity.pdbx_description
1 polymer ?
#
loop_
_entity_poly.entity_id
_entity_poly.type
_entity_poly.pdbx_seq_one_letter_code
_entity_poly.pdbx_strand_id
1 'polypeptide(L)'
;MRFYEFADKGLESALVNTLNQLRGEADERNETSEISFDAVEEIMKNTGYPTFNYQLFKALYDKGELLKNIINDFNQEKIILKTEKEAEKDPEMDTDQQGSTDKVKQMAKSALRKRT
;
A
#
# COMPACT_ATOMS: atom_id res chain seq x y z
N MET A 1 -21.12 -18.26 9.46
CA MET A 1 -20.07 -17.25 9.67
C MET A 1 -19.69 -16.64 8.33
N ARG A 2 -20.26 -15.48 7.96
CA ARG A 2 -20.02 -14.88 6.63
C ARG A 2 -19.90 -13.35 6.64
N PHE A 3 -20.14 -12.69 7.78
CA PHE A 3 -20.17 -11.23 7.86
C PHE A 3 -18.78 -10.57 7.71
N TYR A 4 -17.70 -11.24 8.13
CA TYR A 4 -16.34 -10.69 8.00
C TYR A 4 -15.82 -10.67 6.55
N GLU A 5 -16.12 -11.70 5.74
CA GLU A 5 -15.68 -11.74 4.33
C GLU A 5 -16.32 -10.65 3.45
N PHE A 6 -17.53 -10.19 3.78
CA PHE A 6 -18.19 -9.11 3.02
C PHE A 6 -17.66 -7.73 3.41
N ALA A 7 -17.32 -7.51 4.68
CA ALA A 7 -16.68 -6.28 5.13
C ALA A 7 -15.29 -6.13 4.49
N ASP A 8 -14.52 -7.22 4.41
CA ASP A 8 -13.17 -7.23 3.84
C ASP A 8 -13.17 -6.86 2.34
N LYS A 9 -14.10 -7.37 1.54
CA LYS A 9 -14.16 -7.07 0.09
C LYS A 9 -14.58 -5.63 -0.22
N GLY A 10 -15.55 -5.10 0.53
CA GLY A 10 -15.97 -3.70 0.39
C GLY A 10 -14.84 -2.75 0.80
N LEU A 11 -14.16 -3.08 1.89
CA LEU A 11 -13.02 -2.34 2.41
C LEU A 11 -11.85 -2.33 1.41
N GLU A 12 -11.49 -3.50 0.87
CA GLU A 12 -10.44 -3.63 -0.14
C GLU A 12 -10.77 -2.79 -1.38
N SER A 13 -12.00 -2.88 -1.88
CA SER A 13 -12.44 -2.14 -3.07
C SER A 13 -12.36 -0.63 -2.85
N ALA A 14 -12.82 -0.14 -1.68
CA ALA A 14 -12.75 1.27 -1.34
C ALA A 14 -11.29 1.75 -1.25
N LEU A 15 -10.42 0.97 -0.60
CA LEU A 15 -8.99 1.28 -0.51
C LEU A 15 -8.34 1.32 -1.89
N VAL A 16 -8.58 0.30 -2.72
CA VAL A 16 -8.06 0.21 -4.09
C VAL A 16 -8.51 1.40 -4.92
N ASN A 17 -9.76 1.82 -4.82
CA ASN A 17 -10.27 2.97 -5.56
C ASN A 17 -9.59 4.28 -5.12
N THR A 18 -9.45 4.50 -3.81
CA THR A 18 -8.75 5.67 -3.27
C THR A 18 -7.31 5.73 -3.75
N LEU A 19 -6.57 4.62 -3.66
CA LEU A 19 -5.18 4.56 -4.08
C LEU A 19 -5.03 4.70 -5.61
N ASN A 20 -5.94 4.13 -6.40
CA ASN A 20 -5.95 4.30 -7.86
C ASN A 20 -6.19 5.76 -8.27
N GLN A 21 -7.08 6.47 -7.58
CA GLN A 21 -7.31 7.88 -7.86
C GLN A 21 -6.05 8.71 -7.58
N LEU A 22 -5.41 8.49 -6.42
CA LEU A 22 -4.14 9.16 -6.06
C LEU A 22 -3.00 8.83 -7.02
N ARG A 23 -2.93 7.58 -7.49
CA ARG A 23 -1.96 7.17 -8.51
C ARG A 23 -2.22 7.91 -9.81
N GLY A 24 -3.46 7.92 -10.31
CA GLY A 24 -3.81 8.58 -11.57
C GLY A 24 -3.49 10.08 -11.54
N GLU A 25 -3.78 10.76 -10.43
CA GLU A 25 -3.43 12.18 -10.24
C GLU A 25 -1.90 12.42 -10.28
N ALA A 26 -1.11 11.48 -9.79
CA ALA A 26 0.35 11.58 -9.81
C ALA A 26 0.94 11.22 -11.18
N ASP A 27 0.35 10.24 -11.88
CA ASP A 27 0.71 9.88 -13.26
C ASP A 27 0.47 11.07 -14.21
N GLU A 28 -0.67 11.76 -14.07
CA GLU A 28 -0.97 12.99 -14.82
C GLU A 28 0.07 14.10 -14.57
N ARG A 29 0.61 14.16 -13.35
CA ARG A 29 1.66 15.12 -12.95
C ARG A 29 3.07 14.63 -13.26
N ASN A 30 3.21 13.38 -13.72
CA ASN A 30 4.48 12.71 -13.93
C ASN A 30 5.36 12.78 -12.66
N GLU A 31 4.79 12.48 -11.50
CA GLU A 31 5.42 12.50 -10.18
C GLU A 31 5.26 11.15 -9.47
N THR A 32 6.15 10.86 -8.52
CA THR A 32 5.98 9.71 -7.62
C THR A 32 4.82 9.96 -6.67
N SER A 33 3.89 9.02 -6.53
CA SER A 33 2.76 9.16 -5.61
C SER A 33 3.10 8.58 -4.25
N GLU A 34 3.28 9.46 -3.26
CA GLU A 34 3.44 9.08 -1.86
C GLU A 34 2.29 9.69 -1.04
N ILE A 35 1.66 8.87 -0.19
CA ILE A 35 0.65 9.32 0.77
C ILE A 35 0.97 8.83 2.17
N SER A 36 0.77 9.66 3.18
CA SER A 36 0.95 9.21 4.57
C SER A 36 -0.07 8.14 4.93
N PHE A 37 0.35 7.16 5.73
CA PHE A 37 -0.55 6.11 6.18
C PHE A 37 -1.70 6.69 7.00
N ASP A 38 -1.41 7.68 7.85
CA ASP A 38 -2.41 8.40 8.64
C ASP A 38 -3.52 9.03 7.77
N ALA A 39 -3.15 9.61 6.63
CA ALA A 39 -4.14 10.18 5.71
C ALA A 39 -5.03 9.10 5.09
N VAL A 40 -4.45 7.97 4.68
CA VAL A 40 -5.23 6.81 4.19
C VAL A 40 -6.13 6.28 5.30
N GLU A 41 -5.62 6.18 6.52
CA GLU A 41 -6.40 5.73 7.67
C GLU A 41 -7.60 6.63 7.93
N GLU A 42 -7.40 7.94 7.92
CA GLU A 42 -8.47 8.92 8.10
C GLU A 42 -9.51 8.84 6.97
N ILE A 43 -9.09 8.74 5.71
CA ILE A 43 -9.99 8.56 4.57
C ILE A 43 -10.85 7.31 4.73
N MET A 44 -10.24 6.17 5.08
CA MET A 44 -10.96 4.91 5.23
C MET A 44 -11.93 4.94 6.41
N LYS A 45 -11.53 5.55 7.54
CA LYS A 45 -12.40 5.75 8.70
C LYS A 45 -13.61 6.62 8.34
N ASN A 46 -13.39 7.72 7.65
CA ASN A 46 -14.45 8.63 7.19
C ASN A 46 -15.37 7.99 6.14
N THR A 47 -14.87 7.02 5.38
CA THR A 47 -15.63 6.27 4.36
C THR A 47 -16.49 5.15 4.97
N GLY A 48 -16.46 4.98 6.30
CA GLY A 48 -17.30 4.00 7.01
C GLY A 48 -16.54 2.77 7.51
N TYR A 49 -15.21 2.81 7.51
CA TYR A 49 -14.35 1.74 8.03
C TYR A 49 -13.58 2.18 9.29
N PRO A 50 -14.27 2.43 10.43
CA PRO A 50 -13.65 3.01 11.63
C PRO A 50 -12.56 2.14 12.26
N THR A 51 -12.57 0.83 11.98
CA THR A 51 -11.58 -0.14 12.47
C THR A 51 -10.33 -0.22 11.59
N PHE A 52 -10.27 0.54 10.49
CA PHE A 52 -9.11 0.55 9.60
C PHE A 52 -7.86 1.04 10.33
N ASN A 53 -6.78 0.30 10.16
CA ASN A 53 -5.47 0.54 10.77
C ASN A 53 -4.39 -0.21 9.99
N TYR A 54 -3.12 0.02 10.35
CA TYR A 54 -1.98 -0.60 9.68
C TYR A 54 -1.99 -2.14 9.63
N GLN A 55 -2.44 -2.80 10.69
CA GLN A 55 -2.48 -4.27 10.71
C GLN A 55 -3.54 -4.82 9.76
N LEU A 56 -4.71 -4.17 9.71
CA LEU A 56 -5.78 -4.53 8.79
C LEU A 56 -5.35 -4.25 7.34
N PHE A 57 -4.75 -3.09 7.08
CA PHE A 57 -4.16 -2.78 5.77
C PHE A 57 -3.17 -3.86 5.33
N LYS A 58 -2.22 -4.24 6.20
CA LYS A 58 -1.24 -5.28 5.88
C LYS A 58 -1.93 -6.62 5.57
N ALA A 59 -2.94 -6.99 6.33
CA ALA A 59 -3.70 -8.22 6.08
C ALA A 59 -4.45 -8.19 4.74
N LEU A 60 -4.99 -7.03 4.34
CA LEU A 60 -5.59 -6.85 3.02
C LEU A 60 -4.55 -6.90 1.92
N TYR A 61 -3.41 -6.23 2.09
CA TYR A 61 -2.30 -6.26 1.14
C TYR A 61 -1.76 -7.68 0.95
N ASP A 62 -1.57 -8.45 2.02
CA ASP A 62 -1.03 -9.80 1.96
C ASP A 62 -1.98 -10.74 1.16
N LYS A 63 -3.30 -10.53 1.30
CA LYS A 63 -4.36 -11.33 0.65
C LYS A 63 -4.75 -10.85 -0.75
N GLY A 64 -4.69 -9.54 -1.01
CA GLY A 64 -5.24 -8.90 -2.19
C GLY A 64 -4.20 -8.66 -3.28
N GLU A 65 -4.38 -9.29 -4.44
CA GLU A 65 -3.50 -9.09 -5.61
C GLU A 65 -3.60 -7.66 -6.17
N LEU A 66 -4.78 -7.04 -6.07
CA LEU A 66 -5.03 -5.69 -6.58
C LEU A 66 -4.16 -4.64 -5.87
N LEU A 67 -4.05 -4.73 -4.54
CA LEU A 67 -3.21 -3.82 -3.75
C LEU A 67 -1.73 -3.97 -4.09
N LYS A 68 -1.26 -5.18 -4.38
CA LYS A 68 0.13 -5.45 -4.80
C LYS A 68 0.48 -4.84 -6.17
N ASN A 69 -0.51 -4.69 -7.05
CA ASN A 69 -0.33 -4.08 -8.36
C ASN A 69 -0.30 -2.55 -8.30
N ILE A 70 -0.78 -1.94 -7.21
CA ILE A 70 -0.88 -0.48 -7.07
C ILE A 70 0.20 0.05 -6.12
N ILE A 71 0.57 -0.71 -5.09
CA ILE A 71 1.52 -0.27 -4.07
C ILE A 71 2.94 -0.77 -4.42
N ASN A 72 3.89 0.15 -4.45
CA ASN A 72 5.31 -0.13 -4.66
C ASN A 72 5.97 -0.56 -3.35
N ASP A 73 5.83 0.27 -2.32
CA ASP A 73 6.33 0.02 -0.97
C ASP A 73 5.41 0.70 0.07
N PHE A 74 5.46 0.25 1.31
CA PHE A 74 4.72 0.88 2.40
C PHE A 74 5.38 0.65 3.76
N ASN A 75 5.15 1.60 4.67
CA ASN A 75 5.49 1.49 6.07
C ASN A 75 4.41 2.17 6.92
N GLN A 76 4.64 2.29 8.23
CA GLN A 76 3.66 2.91 9.14
C GLN A 76 3.52 4.43 8.94
N GLU A 77 4.45 5.07 8.24
CA GLU A 77 4.43 6.51 7.99
C GLU A 77 3.80 6.85 6.64
N LYS A 78 4.09 6.07 5.59
CA LYS A 78 3.65 6.33 4.22
C LYS A 78 3.48 5.07 3.35
N ILE A 79 2.71 5.24 2.29
CA ILE A 79 2.49 4.29 1.19
C ILE A 79 3.01 4.94 -0.09
N ILE A 80 3.82 4.20 -0.84
CA ILE A 80 4.38 4.60 -2.14
C ILE A 80 3.61 3.81 -3.22
N LEU A 81 3.04 4.50 -4.20
CA LEU A 81 2.25 3.88 -5.28
C LEU A 81 3.10 3.70 -6.54
N LYS A 82 2.86 2.60 -7.25
CA LYS A 82 3.49 2.29 -8.55
C LYS A 82 2.91 3.20 -9.63
N THR A 83 3.57 4.34 -9.85
CA THR A 83 3.28 5.27 -10.94
C THR A 83 3.92 4.81 -12.25
N GLU A 84 3.40 5.26 -13.40
CA GLU A 84 3.96 4.94 -14.73
C GLU A 84 5.43 5.38 -14.83
N LYS A 85 5.78 6.51 -14.21
CA LYS A 85 7.16 7.01 -14.12
C LYS A 85 8.10 6.10 -13.33
N GLU A 86 7.61 5.44 -12.28
CA GLU A 86 8.38 4.43 -11.54
C GLU A 86 8.48 3.11 -12.32
N ALA A 87 7.44 2.72 -13.05
CA ALA A 87 7.47 1.53 -13.90
C ALA A 87 8.50 1.64 -15.04
N GLU A 88 8.79 2.84 -15.54
CA GLU A 88 9.86 3.07 -16.52
C GLU A 88 11.27 2.92 -15.92
N LYS A 89 11.43 3.08 -14.60
CA LYS A 89 12.73 2.94 -13.90
C LYS A 89 13.05 1.54 -13.42
N ASP A 90 12.05 0.68 -13.30
CA ASP A 90 12.18 -0.70 -12.80
C ASP A 90 11.79 -1.69 -13.91
N PRO A 91 12.75 -2.17 -14.74
CA PRO A 91 12.46 -3.12 -15.81
C PRO A 91 12.17 -4.55 -15.30
N GLU A 92 12.11 -4.77 -13.99
CA GLU A 92 11.83 -6.08 -13.38
C GLU A 92 10.38 -6.15 -12.88
N MET A 93 9.41 -6.11 -13.80
CA MET A 93 8.15 -6.85 -13.57
C MET A 93 8.42 -8.34 -13.76
N ASP A 94 9.25 -8.91 -12.87
CA ASP A 94 9.38 -10.36 -12.73
C ASP A 94 8.25 -10.83 -11.83
N THR A 95 7.29 -11.49 -12.47
CA THR A 95 6.13 -12.13 -11.87
C THR A 95 6.54 -13.36 -11.06
N ASP A 96 7.37 -13.24 -10.04
CA ASP A 96 7.73 -14.42 -9.23
C ASP A 96 8.31 -14.12 -7.84
N GLN A 97 7.72 -13.22 -7.04
CA GLN A 97 8.04 -13.17 -5.59
C GLN A 97 6.79 -12.97 -4.73
N GLN A 98 6.03 -14.06 -4.67
CA GLN A 98 5.10 -14.36 -3.58
C GLN A 98 5.81 -14.20 -2.23
N GLY A 99 5.47 -13.13 -1.51
CA GLY A 99 5.78 -12.95 -0.10
C GLY A 99 7.19 -12.44 0.18
N SER A 100 7.29 -11.16 0.51
CA SER A 100 8.41 -10.71 1.34
C SER A 100 8.02 -9.55 2.23
N THR A 101 7.39 -9.93 3.34
CA THR A 101 7.42 -9.17 4.60
C THR A 101 8.86 -8.96 5.13
N ASP A 102 9.89 -9.41 4.40
CA ASP A 102 11.30 -9.30 4.77
C ASP A 102 12.00 -8.02 4.29
N LYS A 103 11.47 -7.28 3.30
CA LYS A 103 12.09 -5.98 2.90
C LYS A 103 11.94 -4.91 4.00
N VAL A 104 10.84 -4.91 4.75
CA VAL A 104 10.64 -3.99 5.89
C VAL A 104 11.61 -4.27 7.05
N LYS A 105 12.02 -5.53 7.25
CA LYS A 105 13.05 -5.88 8.25
C LYS A 105 14.43 -5.35 7.86
N GLN A 106 14.73 -5.24 6.56
CA GLN A 106 16.01 -4.66 6.12
C GLN A 106 16.07 -3.15 6.35
N MET A 107 14.96 -2.42 6.17
CA MET A 107 14.90 -0.97 6.43
C MET A 107 15.08 -0.63 7.91
N ALA A 108 14.44 -1.38 8.81
CA ALA A 108 14.64 -1.22 10.26
C ALA A 108 16.08 -1.53 10.70
N LYS A 109 16.76 -2.48 10.02
CA LYS A 109 18.13 -2.88 10.38
C LYS A 109 19.19 -1.89 9.91
N SER A 110 18.93 -1.12 8.84
CA SER A 110 19.84 -0.07 8.36
C SER A 110 19.85 1.18 9.25
N ALA A 111 18.76 1.46 9.97
CA ALA A 111 18.70 2.58 10.93
C ALA A 111 19.51 2.31 12.22
N LEU A 112 19.68 1.05 12.60
CA LEU A 112 20.43 0.66 13.81
C LEU A 112 21.96 0.68 13.63
N ARG A 113 22.46 0.55 12.40
CA ARG A 113 23.92 0.48 12.12
C ARG A 113 24.64 1.83 12.10
N LYS A 114 23.92 2.94 12.18
CA LYS A 114 24.51 4.29 12.13
C LYS A 114 24.81 4.88 13.52
N ARG A 115 24.74 4.07 14.58
CA ARG A 115 24.87 4.51 15.99
C ARG A 115 25.87 3.69 16.83
N THR A 116 26.92 3.19 16.20
CA THR A 116 28.13 2.67 16.85
C THR A 116 29.33 3.25 16.15
#